data_AF-A0A518BEQ2-F1
#
_entry.id   AF-A0A518BEQ2-F1
#
_cell.length_a   1.000
_cell.length_b   1.000
_cell.length_c   1.000
_cell.angle_alpha   90.00
_cell.angle_beta   90.00
_cell.angle_gamma   90.00
#
_symmetry.space_group_name_H-M   'P 1'
#
loop_
_entity.id
_entity.type
_entity.pdbx_description
1 polymer ?
#
loop_
_entity_poly.entity_id
_entity_poly.type
_entity_poly.pdbx_seq_one_letter_code
_entity_poly.pdbx_strand_id
1 'polypeptide(L)'
;MHPLRVRRWERITPHPEINVLLTNRLQTRLTAPLTALVALVGLASSASAQGSTCFLPDQLDGAPCCTPVDANVPLVPPGSMQGTGLCWDACGLVAQSCVRVEWDAFMFTPQCSHYETKLRVFDCAGVTLMEGLLNLDYTRTWQESTIAGAIDTQVWRYVAKIDFFASSVATSACPVPPDFAFYPTSFWYGYFDFTRNCVTGISENALVLFHNCDAFIHQQPISSQPGTIHPTSTYAIVAPDTAANPFVPVSSPLAAGIVMGEAIRSTASPIPGACLAEEPILQGAFLPLGFGCLCPLMLGVATNTASTFSGAGACGGGFQSLNFWPVAPWLDFTTTSIGRWTTGATYPGPEQVHVGEGLFLYREPCDPTGIVTNSIDVFYGGITEGGYPVFGGSPIFAFTNRLIDLASNYSSNLPGPVALPMVGTVKPTEHLIYVNF
;
A
#
# COMPACT_ATOMS: atom_id res chain seq x y z
N MET A 1 11.11 48.00 41.42
CA MET A 1 12.32 48.09 42.27
C MET A 1 12.38 46.87 43.18
N HIS A 2 13.20 45.88 42.82
CA HIS A 2 13.88 44.92 43.69
C HIS A 2 14.70 44.00 42.77
N PRO A 3 16.05 43.94 42.90
CA PRO A 3 16.89 43.10 42.04
C PRO A 3 17.50 41.93 42.82
N LEU A 4 17.42 40.72 42.25
CA LEU A 4 18.18 39.53 42.68
C LEU A 4 18.28 38.61 41.45
N ARG A 5 19.33 37.85 41.16
CA ARG A 5 20.76 37.83 41.50
C ARG A 5 21.33 36.77 40.55
N VAL A 6 22.25 37.12 39.66
CA VAL A 6 22.89 36.18 38.71
C VAL A 6 23.82 35.25 39.49
N ARG A 7 23.66 33.92 39.38
CA ARG A 7 24.65 32.94 39.86
C ARG A 7 25.54 32.48 38.72
N ARG A 8 26.81 32.78 38.90
CA ARG A 8 28.00 32.38 38.14
C ARG A 8 28.28 30.90 38.39
N TRP A 9 28.42 30.10 37.34
CA TRP A 9 28.97 28.74 37.41
C TRP A 9 30.48 28.81 37.16
N GLU A 10 31.24 28.29 38.11
CA GLU A 10 32.69 28.24 38.11
C GLU A 10 33.21 27.02 37.35
N ARG A 11 34.39 27.25 36.78
CA ARG A 11 35.19 26.39 35.92
C ARG A 11 35.99 25.42 36.80
N ILE A 12 35.88 24.12 36.56
CA ILE A 12 36.78 23.11 37.15
C ILE A 12 37.63 22.52 36.03
N THR A 13 38.93 22.72 36.12
CA THR A 13 39.99 21.98 35.41
C THR A 13 41.11 21.67 36.43
N PRO A 14 42.16 20.93 36.06
CA PRO A 14 42.28 19.48 36.25
C PRO A 14 43.47 19.14 37.18
N HIS A 15 43.65 17.87 37.59
CA HIS A 15 44.92 17.42 38.18
C HIS A 15 45.04 15.88 38.19
N PRO A 16 46.25 15.31 38.38
CA PRO A 16 46.92 14.51 37.33
C PRO A 16 47.34 13.09 37.79
N GLU A 17 47.93 12.36 36.83
CA GLU A 17 49.01 11.36 36.96
C GLU A 17 48.97 10.32 38.10
N ILE A 18 48.91 9.04 37.72
CA ILE A 18 49.83 8.01 38.25
C ILE A 18 50.34 7.14 37.09
N ASN A 19 51.67 7.09 36.99
CA ASN A 19 52.51 6.30 36.10
C ASN A 19 52.72 4.86 36.62
N VAL A 20 53.46 4.08 35.81
CA VAL A 20 54.29 2.87 36.09
C VAL A 20 53.71 1.60 35.38
N LEU A 21 54.20 1.24 34.17
CA LEU A 21 55.43 0.43 33.88
C LEU A 21 55.29 -1.01 34.44
N LEU A 22 55.61 -2.14 33.80
CA LEU A 22 56.44 -2.51 32.65
C LEU A 22 56.17 -4.01 32.34
N THR A 23 56.33 -4.38 31.06
CA THR A 23 56.96 -5.62 30.55
C THR A 23 56.37 -7.00 30.92
N ASN A 24 56.13 -7.86 29.93
CA ASN A 24 57.22 -8.60 29.27
C ASN A 24 56.76 -9.40 28.04
N ARG A 25 57.69 -9.46 27.09
CA ARG A 25 57.70 -10.27 25.87
C ARG A 25 57.64 -11.76 26.20
N LEU A 26 57.11 -12.56 25.30
CA LEU A 26 57.76 -13.81 24.86
C LEU A 26 57.28 -14.20 23.46
N GLN A 27 58.13 -13.93 22.48
CA GLN A 27 58.17 -14.62 21.21
C GLN A 27 58.73 -16.02 21.44
N THR A 28 58.08 -17.04 20.89
CA THR A 28 58.76 -18.29 20.54
C THR A 28 58.25 -18.76 19.19
N ARG A 29 59.13 -18.61 18.19
CA ARG A 29 59.09 -19.32 16.91
C ARG A 29 59.28 -20.80 17.18
N LEU A 30 58.45 -21.65 16.58
CA LEU A 30 58.78 -23.04 16.32
C LEU A 30 58.37 -23.37 14.88
N THR A 31 59.38 -23.43 14.02
CA THR A 31 59.38 -24.11 12.72
C THR A 31 59.81 -25.55 12.93
N ALA A 32 59.02 -26.54 12.49
CA ALA A 32 59.55 -27.76 11.88
C ALA A 32 58.42 -28.53 11.13
N PRO A 33 58.74 -29.17 10.00
CA PRO A 33 57.79 -29.84 9.11
C PRO A 33 57.73 -31.36 9.36
N LEU A 34 56.64 -32.03 8.96
CA LEU A 34 56.65 -33.33 8.27
C LEU A 34 55.21 -33.80 7.93
N THR A 35 54.95 -33.92 6.62
CA THR A 35 54.24 -35.02 5.91
C THR A 35 53.28 -35.94 6.68
N ALA A 36 52.02 -36.02 6.23
CA ALA A 36 51.51 -37.05 5.30
C ALA A 36 49.99 -37.31 5.44
N LEU A 37 49.33 -37.42 4.28
CA LEU A 37 48.19 -38.31 4.00
C LEU A 37 46.82 -38.08 4.70
N VAL A 38 45.95 -37.29 4.07
CA VAL A 38 44.49 -37.49 4.04
C VAL A 38 44.05 -37.10 2.61
N ALA A 39 43.98 -38.05 1.68
CA ALA A 39 42.76 -38.78 1.31
C ALA A 39 41.67 -37.85 0.76
N LEU A 40 41.43 -38.01 -0.55
CA LEU A 40 40.28 -37.60 -1.35
C LEU A 40 39.19 -36.81 -0.60
N VAL A 41 39.30 -35.48 -0.57
CA VAL A 41 38.11 -34.63 -0.50
C VAL A 41 37.72 -34.40 -1.94
N GLY A 42 36.64 -35.06 -2.36
CA GLY A 42 36.06 -34.87 -3.67
C GLY A 42 35.90 -33.39 -3.94
N LEU A 43 36.09 -33.00 -5.20
CA LEU A 43 35.49 -31.80 -5.73
C LEU A 43 33.98 -31.96 -5.61
N ALA A 44 33.45 -31.76 -4.41
CA ALA A 44 32.16 -31.14 -4.25
C ALA A 44 32.37 -29.77 -4.89
N SER A 45 31.99 -29.67 -6.16
CA SER A 45 31.43 -28.43 -6.66
C SER A 45 30.50 -27.96 -5.56
N SER A 46 30.97 -27.00 -4.77
CA SER A 46 30.11 -26.03 -4.15
C SER A 46 29.35 -25.45 -5.33
N ALA A 47 28.22 -26.08 -5.65
CA ALA A 47 27.10 -25.40 -6.22
C ALA A 47 26.97 -24.19 -5.32
N SER A 48 27.47 -23.06 -5.81
CA SER A 48 26.95 -21.78 -5.38
C SER A 48 25.46 -22.02 -5.35
N ALA A 49 24.86 -22.01 -4.15
CA ALA A 49 23.44 -21.79 -4.04
C ALA A 49 23.21 -20.62 -4.98
N GLN A 50 22.58 -20.89 -6.12
CA GLN A 50 22.12 -19.85 -7.02
C GLN A 50 21.14 -19.12 -6.13
N GLY A 51 21.61 -18.06 -5.46
CA GLY A 51 20.76 -17.17 -4.70
C GLY A 51 19.62 -16.86 -5.65
N SER A 52 18.40 -17.25 -5.27
CA SER A 52 17.30 -17.21 -6.22
C SER A 52 17.24 -15.77 -6.74
N THR A 53 17.35 -15.61 -8.06
CA THR A 53 17.42 -14.29 -8.72
C THR A 53 16.09 -13.54 -8.67
N CYS A 54 15.16 -14.00 -7.83
CA CYS A 54 13.80 -13.54 -7.71
C CYS A 54 13.60 -12.61 -6.50
N PHE A 55 14.36 -12.77 -5.42
CA PHE A 55 14.39 -11.82 -4.32
C PHE A 55 15.22 -10.61 -4.72
N LEU A 56 14.54 -9.61 -5.24
CA LEU A 56 15.16 -8.40 -5.76
C LEU A 56 14.65 -7.20 -4.97
N PRO A 57 15.53 -6.45 -4.27
CA PRO A 57 15.14 -5.18 -3.69
C PRO A 57 14.73 -4.20 -4.80
N ASP A 58 13.71 -3.42 -4.52
CA ASP A 58 13.14 -2.41 -5.43
C ASP A 58 14.01 -1.15 -5.56
N GLN A 59 15.02 -1.00 -4.69
CA GLN A 59 15.97 0.14 -4.61
C GLN A 59 15.35 1.45 -4.11
N LEU A 60 14.10 1.44 -3.63
CA LEU A 60 13.43 2.66 -3.17
C LEU A 60 13.87 3.06 -1.75
N ASP A 61 14.16 2.07 -0.90
CA ASP A 61 14.52 2.21 0.51
C ASP A 61 16.04 2.35 0.78
N GLY A 62 16.86 2.13 -0.25
CA GLY A 62 18.32 1.99 -0.12
C GLY A 62 19.13 3.29 -0.26
N ALA A 63 18.49 4.40 -0.62
CA ALA A 63 19.16 5.67 -0.92
C ALA A 63 18.67 6.80 0.00
N PRO A 64 19.43 7.91 0.13
CA PRO A 64 18.96 9.07 0.89
C PRO A 64 17.62 9.57 0.32
N CYS A 65 16.71 10.03 1.19
CA CYS A 65 15.39 10.51 0.78
C CYS A 65 15.51 11.43 -0.44
N CYS A 66 14.58 11.29 -1.38
CA CYS A 66 14.44 12.20 -2.52
C CYS A 66 15.61 12.18 -3.51
N THR A 67 16.54 11.23 -3.37
CA THR A 67 17.56 11.02 -4.40
C THR A 67 16.96 10.22 -5.55
N PRO A 68 17.29 10.54 -6.81
CA PRO A 68 16.86 9.72 -7.93
C PRO A 68 17.38 8.28 -7.82
N VAL A 69 16.48 7.32 -8.00
CA VAL A 69 16.76 5.88 -7.98
C VAL A 69 16.07 5.19 -9.17
N ASP A 70 16.72 4.16 -9.69
CA ASP A 70 16.12 3.29 -10.70
C ASP A 70 15.36 2.18 -9.97
N ALA A 71 14.04 2.32 -9.91
CA ALA A 71 13.18 1.35 -9.24
C ALA A 71 13.23 0.00 -9.97
N ASN A 72 13.51 -1.06 -9.22
CA ASN A 72 13.58 -2.42 -9.75
C ASN A 72 12.26 -3.15 -9.51
N VAL A 73 11.30 -2.89 -10.39
CA VAL A 73 9.95 -3.45 -10.33
C VAL A 73 9.74 -4.39 -11.52
N PRO A 74 9.23 -5.62 -11.32
CA PRO A 74 9.07 -6.58 -12.40
C PRO A 74 8.02 -6.13 -13.41
N LEU A 75 8.23 -6.56 -14.65
CA LEU A 75 7.17 -6.54 -15.66
C LEU A 75 6.13 -7.60 -15.33
N VAL A 76 4.87 -7.18 -15.19
CA VAL A 76 3.75 -8.10 -14.95
C VAL A 76 3.16 -8.55 -16.30
N PRO A 77 3.15 -9.86 -16.59
CA PRO A 77 2.56 -10.39 -17.81
C PRO A 77 1.03 -10.28 -17.79
N PRO A 78 0.36 -10.44 -18.94
CA PRO A 78 -1.10 -10.54 -18.97
C PRO A 78 -1.56 -11.76 -18.17
N GLY A 79 -2.75 -11.69 -17.60
CA GLY A 79 -3.26 -12.77 -16.76
C GLY A 79 -4.76 -12.72 -16.55
N SER A 80 -5.25 -13.71 -15.80
CA SER A 80 -6.66 -13.81 -15.43
C SER A 80 -6.81 -14.51 -14.08
N MET A 81 -7.83 -14.11 -13.34
CA MET A 81 -8.23 -14.76 -12.08
C MET A 81 -9.75 -14.93 -12.03
N GLN A 82 -10.19 -16.05 -11.44
CA GLN A 82 -11.57 -16.19 -10.99
C GLN A 82 -11.74 -15.35 -9.72
N GLY A 83 -12.89 -14.71 -9.57
CA GLY A 83 -13.18 -13.81 -8.47
C GLY A 83 -14.66 -13.71 -8.19
N THR A 84 -15.01 -12.75 -7.35
CA THR A 84 -16.39 -12.45 -7.01
C THR A 84 -16.69 -10.95 -7.07
N GLY A 85 -17.83 -10.61 -7.64
CA GLY A 85 -18.47 -9.32 -7.51
C GLY A 85 -19.38 -9.31 -6.29
N LEU A 86 -19.26 -8.29 -5.47
CA LEU A 86 -19.98 -8.11 -4.22
C LEU A 86 -20.78 -6.81 -4.27
N CYS A 87 -22.02 -6.87 -3.80
CA CYS A 87 -22.89 -5.71 -3.75
C CYS A 87 -23.51 -5.61 -2.36
N TRP A 88 -23.32 -4.46 -1.74
CA TRP A 88 -23.98 -4.12 -0.50
C TRP A 88 -25.05 -3.07 -0.75
N ASP A 89 -26.15 -3.18 -0.02
CA ASP A 89 -27.14 -2.13 0.09
C ASP A 89 -27.44 -1.91 1.58
N ALA A 90 -27.39 -0.64 2.00
CA ALA A 90 -27.48 -0.26 3.40
C ALA A 90 -26.46 -1.02 4.30
N CYS A 91 -25.24 -1.22 3.76
CA CYS A 91 -24.15 -2.02 4.33
C CYS A 91 -24.44 -3.51 4.59
N GLY A 92 -25.59 -4.02 4.15
CA GLY A 92 -25.89 -5.45 4.11
C GLY A 92 -25.51 -6.04 2.74
N LEU A 93 -24.86 -7.20 2.72
CA LEU A 93 -24.57 -7.91 1.47
C LEU A 93 -25.89 -8.38 0.84
N VAL A 94 -26.23 -7.84 -0.33
CA VAL A 94 -27.49 -8.16 -1.03
C VAL A 94 -27.30 -9.06 -2.24
N ALA A 95 -26.10 -9.06 -2.83
CA ALA A 95 -25.76 -9.96 -3.92
C ALA A 95 -24.28 -10.31 -3.91
N GLN A 96 -24.01 -11.53 -4.35
CA GLN A 96 -22.68 -12.03 -4.68
C GLN A 96 -22.78 -12.73 -6.04
N SER A 97 -21.83 -12.46 -6.92
CA SER A 97 -21.80 -13.06 -8.25
C SER A 97 -20.38 -13.50 -8.57
N CYS A 98 -20.24 -14.61 -9.25
CA CYS A 98 -18.93 -15.01 -9.76
C CYS A 98 -18.53 -14.07 -10.91
N VAL A 99 -17.27 -13.67 -10.90
CA VAL A 99 -16.67 -12.89 -11.98
C VAL A 99 -15.34 -13.50 -12.38
N ARG A 100 -14.88 -13.16 -13.56
CA ARG A 100 -13.52 -13.41 -14.00
C ARG A 100 -12.89 -12.10 -14.40
N VAL A 101 -11.71 -11.81 -13.86
CA VAL A 101 -10.94 -10.63 -14.24
C VAL A 101 -9.84 -11.04 -15.21
N GLU A 102 -9.58 -10.20 -16.21
CA GLU A 102 -8.45 -10.34 -17.14
C GLU A 102 -7.73 -9.00 -17.27
N TRP A 103 -6.41 -9.03 -17.31
CA TRP A 103 -5.58 -7.84 -17.55
C TRP A 103 -4.57 -8.10 -18.68
N ASP A 104 -4.21 -7.03 -19.39
CA ASP A 104 -3.10 -7.04 -20.34
C ASP A 104 -1.75 -6.88 -19.61
N ALA A 105 -0.64 -7.04 -20.34
CA ALA A 105 0.68 -6.77 -19.78
C ALA A 105 0.76 -5.34 -19.22
N PHE A 106 1.44 -5.16 -18.09
CA PHE A 106 1.62 -3.82 -17.53
C PHE A 106 2.54 -3.00 -18.43
N MET A 107 2.08 -1.80 -18.76
CA MET A 107 2.83 -0.84 -19.55
C MET A 107 3.40 0.23 -18.64
N PHE A 108 4.71 0.48 -18.74
CA PHE A 108 5.34 1.60 -18.05
C PHE A 108 4.85 2.93 -18.61
N THR A 109 4.64 3.89 -17.73
CA THR A 109 4.44 5.28 -18.11
C THR A 109 5.74 6.09 -17.88
N PRO A 110 5.83 7.33 -18.39
CA PRO A 110 6.95 8.22 -18.07
C PRO A 110 7.04 8.60 -16.58
N GLN A 111 5.93 8.46 -15.84
CA GLN A 111 5.88 8.68 -14.40
C GLN A 111 6.43 7.44 -13.70
N CYS A 112 7.38 7.65 -12.79
CA CYS A 112 8.05 6.51 -12.17
C CYS A 112 7.09 5.70 -11.31
N SER A 113 7.27 4.38 -11.30
CA SER A 113 6.43 3.44 -10.53
C SER A 113 4.94 3.50 -10.90
N HIS A 114 4.57 4.17 -11.99
CA HIS A 114 3.20 4.23 -12.48
C HIS A 114 3.05 3.39 -13.75
N TYR A 115 2.07 2.49 -13.70
CA TYR A 115 1.79 1.51 -14.73
C TYR A 115 0.33 1.61 -15.16
N GLU A 116 0.10 1.24 -16.42
CA GLU A 116 -1.23 1.11 -16.96
C GLU A 116 -1.45 -0.29 -17.53
N THR A 117 -2.65 -0.83 -17.34
CA THR A 117 -3.10 -2.05 -18.03
C THR A 117 -4.59 -1.97 -18.33
N LYS A 118 -5.04 -2.60 -19.42
CA LYS A 118 -6.47 -2.73 -19.67
C LYS A 118 -7.02 -3.86 -18.80
N LEU A 119 -7.97 -3.54 -17.93
CA LEU A 119 -8.69 -4.51 -17.10
C LEU A 119 -10.07 -4.77 -17.69
N ARG A 120 -10.46 -6.05 -17.75
CA ARG A 120 -11.76 -6.53 -18.20
C ARG A 120 -12.38 -7.42 -17.13
N VAL A 121 -13.66 -7.22 -16.86
CA VAL A 121 -14.46 -7.99 -15.90
C VAL A 121 -15.53 -8.73 -16.67
N PHE A 122 -15.58 -10.05 -16.50
CA PHE A 122 -16.55 -10.94 -17.13
C PHE A 122 -17.43 -11.59 -16.07
N ASP A 123 -18.66 -11.94 -16.42
CA ASP A 123 -19.46 -12.87 -15.62
C ASP A 123 -19.01 -14.34 -15.81
N CYS A 124 -19.66 -15.26 -15.10
CA CYS A 124 -19.44 -16.69 -15.25
C CYS A 124 -19.77 -17.25 -16.64
N ALA A 125 -20.60 -16.58 -17.43
CA ALA A 125 -20.94 -16.98 -18.79
C ALA A 125 -19.93 -16.47 -19.83
N GLY A 126 -18.94 -15.66 -19.40
CA GLY A 126 -17.95 -15.04 -20.26
C GLY A 126 -18.41 -13.76 -20.94
N VAL A 127 -19.54 -13.17 -20.51
CA VAL A 127 -20.01 -11.87 -20.99
C VAL A 127 -19.22 -10.77 -20.30
N THR A 128 -18.63 -9.86 -21.08
CA THR A 128 -17.99 -8.67 -20.52
C THR A 128 -19.01 -7.81 -19.80
N LEU A 129 -18.77 -7.56 -18.52
CA LEU A 129 -19.56 -6.67 -17.68
C LEU A 129 -19.04 -5.24 -17.78
N MET A 130 -17.74 -5.07 -17.55
CA MET A 130 -17.06 -3.78 -17.49
C MET A 130 -15.64 -3.88 -18.02
N GLU A 131 -15.11 -2.79 -18.57
CA GLU A 131 -13.70 -2.67 -18.91
C GLU A 131 -13.19 -1.25 -18.74
N GLY A 132 -11.88 -1.08 -18.55
CA GLY A 132 -11.28 0.25 -18.41
C GLY A 132 -9.76 0.18 -18.37
N LEU A 133 -9.12 1.34 -18.24
CA LEU A 133 -7.67 1.45 -18.07
C LEU A 133 -7.35 1.51 -16.57
N LEU A 134 -6.78 0.43 -16.05
CA LEU A 134 -6.34 0.32 -14.67
C LEU A 134 -5.01 1.06 -14.51
N ASN A 135 -5.04 2.08 -13.66
CA ASN A 135 -3.89 2.84 -13.21
C ASN A 135 -3.33 2.15 -11.96
N LEU A 136 -2.04 1.88 -11.96
CA LEU A 136 -1.35 1.09 -10.94
C LEU A 136 -0.13 1.85 -10.46
N ASP A 137 -0.20 2.31 -9.22
CA ASP A 137 0.92 2.98 -8.56
C ASP A 137 1.63 2.00 -7.64
N TYR A 138 2.83 1.59 -8.03
CA TYR A 138 3.65 0.70 -7.23
C TYR A 138 3.98 1.36 -5.88
N THR A 139 3.78 0.64 -4.78
CA THR A 139 4.08 1.14 -3.43
C THR A 139 5.32 0.50 -2.85
N ARG A 140 5.35 -0.83 -2.76
CA ARG A 140 6.38 -1.57 -2.02
C ARG A 140 6.53 -3.01 -2.46
N THR A 141 7.60 -3.64 -1.98
CA THR A 141 7.82 -5.08 -2.10
C THR A 141 8.24 -5.72 -0.78
N TRP A 142 7.80 -6.96 -0.55
CA TRP A 142 8.20 -7.74 0.61
C TRP A 142 8.31 -9.22 0.27
N GLN A 143 8.81 -10.00 1.23
CA GLN A 143 8.93 -11.44 1.11
C GLN A 143 7.91 -12.12 2.00
N GLU A 144 7.34 -13.21 1.51
CA GLU A 144 6.41 -14.05 2.24
C GLU A 144 6.88 -15.49 2.31
N SER A 145 6.29 -16.20 3.26
CA SER A 145 6.56 -17.60 3.55
C SER A 145 5.25 -18.39 3.50
N THR A 146 5.04 -19.16 2.44
CA THR A 146 3.87 -20.06 2.37
C THR A 146 4.00 -21.25 3.33
N ILE A 147 5.24 -21.57 3.74
CA ILE A 147 5.60 -22.65 4.66
C ILE A 147 6.42 -22.07 5.81
N ALA A 148 5.94 -22.20 7.04
CA ALA A 148 6.61 -21.70 8.24
C ALA A 148 8.13 -22.03 8.24
N GLY A 149 8.96 -20.97 8.19
CA GLY A 149 10.42 -21.07 8.20
C GLY A 149 11.10 -21.10 6.84
N ALA A 150 10.36 -21.02 5.73
CA ALA A 150 10.90 -20.90 4.37
C ALA A 150 10.41 -19.61 3.72
N ILE A 151 11.33 -18.70 3.37
CA ILE A 151 11.01 -17.53 2.54
C ILE A 151 11.01 -17.99 1.09
N ASP A 152 9.85 -17.97 0.44
CA ASP A 152 9.69 -18.56 -0.88
C ASP A 152 8.95 -17.67 -1.88
N THR A 153 8.32 -16.57 -1.46
CA THR A 153 7.55 -15.68 -2.34
C THR A 153 8.01 -14.23 -2.20
N GLN A 154 8.18 -13.52 -3.32
CA GLN A 154 8.31 -12.07 -3.36
C GLN A 154 6.99 -11.46 -3.84
N VAL A 155 6.54 -10.40 -3.18
CA VAL A 155 5.28 -9.69 -3.47
C VAL A 155 5.57 -8.26 -3.88
N TRP A 156 4.89 -7.76 -4.91
CA TRP A 156 4.90 -6.36 -5.34
C TRP A 156 3.49 -5.83 -5.31
N ARG A 157 3.25 -4.80 -4.50
CA ARG A 157 1.93 -4.19 -4.33
C ARG A 157 1.80 -2.90 -5.13
N TYR A 158 0.62 -2.73 -5.71
CA TYR A 158 0.21 -1.57 -6.46
C TYR A 158 -1.11 -1.06 -5.91
N VAL A 159 -1.21 0.24 -5.64
CA VAL A 159 -2.52 0.88 -5.45
C VAL A 159 -3.18 0.98 -6.82
N ALA A 160 -4.43 0.55 -6.89
CA ALA A 160 -5.16 0.42 -8.14
C ALA A 160 -6.30 1.44 -8.21
N LYS A 161 -6.44 2.12 -9.36
CA LYS A 161 -7.53 3.06 -9.67
C LYS A 161 -8.02 2.84 -11.10
N ILE A 162 -9.33 2.87 -11.33
CA ILE A 162 -9.88 2.67 -12.67
C ILE A 162 -11.21 3.40 -12.84
N ASP A 163 -11.40 3.98 -14.02
CA ASP A 163 -12.71 4.39 -14.51
C ASP A 163 -13.21 3.28 -15.43
N PHE A 164 -14.13 2.45 -14.93
CA PHE A 164 -14.76 1.42 -15.75
C PHE A 164 -15.76 2.04 -16.71
N PHE A 165 -15.95 1.42 -17.87
CA PHE A 165 -17.07 1.60 -18.78
C PHE A 165 -17.94 0.34 -18.74
N ALA A 166 -19.26 0.48 -18.73
CA ALA A 166 -20.17 -0.64 -18.88
C ALA A 166 -20.12 -1.20 -20.30
N SER A 167 -20.15 -2.53 -20.41
CA SER A 167 -20.44 -3.19 -21.67
C SER A 167 -21.91 -2.95 -22.06
N SER A 168 -22.16 -2.66 -23.34
CA SER A 168 -23.53 -2.46 -23.86
C SER A 168 -24.43 -3.70 -23.76
N VAL A 169 -23.85 -4.86 -23.46
CA VAL A 169 -24.54 -6.15 -23.31
C VAL A 169 -24.79 -6.49 -21.84
N ALA A 170 -24.16 -5.77 -20.90
CA ALA A 170 -24.33 -6.01 -19.47
C ALA A 170 -25.68 -5.46 -19.00
N THR A 171 -26.56 -6.34 -18.51
CA THR A 171 -27.69 -5.91 -17.68
C THR A 171 -27.17 -5.50 -16.31
N SER A 172 -27.81 -4.52 -15.65
CA SER A 172 -27.48 -4.17 -14.25
C SER A 172 -27.62 -5.41 -13.37
N ALA A 173 -26.47 -5.99 -13.03
CA ALA A 173 -26.29 -7.17 -12.23
C ALA A 173 -24.98 -6.99 -11.45
N CYS A 174 -24.89 -7.56 -10.24
CA CYS A 174 -23.70 -7.41 -9.42
C CYS A 174 -22.43 -7.87 -10.17
N PRO A 175 -21.33 -7.09 -10.23
CA PRO A 175 -21.05 -5.85 -9.49
C PRO A 175 -21.25 -4.55 -10.30
N VAL A 176 -22.02 -4.55 -11.39
CA VAL A 176 -22.26 -3.37 -12.24
C VAL A 176 -23.14 -2.34 -11.52
N PRO A 177 -22.60 -1.15 -11.16
CA PRO A 177 -23.35 -0.09 -10.52
C PRO A 177 -24.36 0.57 -11.49
N PRO A 178 -25.43 1.18 -10.97
CA PRO A 178 -26.44 1.85 -11.79
C PRO A 178 -26.01 3.24 -12.29
N ASP A 179 -24.87 3.77 -11.84
CA ASP A 179 -24.25 5.01 -12.33
C ASP A 179 -24.03 5.03 -13.85
N PHE A 180 -23.75 3.87 -14.44
CA PHE A 180 -23.62 3.69 -15.89
C PHE A 180 -24.85 4.09 -16.72
N ALA A 181 -26.03 4.18 -16.10
CA ALA A 181 -27.21 4.69 -16.78
C ALA A 181 -27.16 6.22 -17.00
N PHE A 182 -26.33 6.93 -16.24
CA PHE A 182 -26.25 8.39 -16.21
C PHE A 182 -24.87 8.91 -16.63
N TYR A 183 -23.81 8.16 -16.34
CA TYR A 183 -22.43 8.52 -16.64
C TYR A 183 -21.76 7.47 -17.52
N PRO A 184 -20.81 7.90 -18.37
CA PRO A 184 -20.09 6.96 -19.24
C PRO A 184 -19.12 6.07 -18.45
N THR A 185 -18.71 6.49 -17.25
CA THR A 185 -17.75 5.76 -16.42
C THR A 185 -18.15 5.69 -14.96
N SER A 186 -17.57 4.71 -14.26
CA SER A 186 -17.68 4.49 -12.81
C SER A 186 -16.28 4.43 -12.20
N PHE A 187 -16.01 5.21 -11.14
CA PHE A 187 -14.70 5.26 -10.49
C PHE A 187 -14.54 4.17 -9.43
N TRP A 188 -13.44 3.42 -9.49
CA TRP A 188 -13.11 2.32 -8.57
C TRP A 188 -11.67 2.43 -8.09
N TYR A 189 -11.41 1.94 -6.88
CA TYR A 189 -10.08 1.95 -6.27
C TYR A 189 -9.82 0.76 -5.35
N GLY A 190 -8.55 0.46 -5.07
CA GLY A 190 -8.14 -0.60 -4.15
C GLY A 190 -6.67 -0.97 -4.36
N TYR A 191 -6.35 -2.25 -4.52
CA TYR A 191 -4.98 -2.71 -4.75
C TYR A 191 -4.90 -3.90 -5.72
N PHE A 192 -3.71 -4.08 -6.29
CA PHE A 192 -3.31 -5.26 -7.04
C PHE A 192 -1.97 -5.75 -6.48
N ASP A 193 -1.87 -7.05 -6.20
CA ASP A 193 -0.63 -7.69 -5.80
C ASP A 193 -0.17 -8.64 -6.91
N PHE A 194 1.06 -8.45 -7.36
CA PHE A 194 1.77 -9.42 -8.17
C PHE A 194 2.71 -10.20 -7.26
N THR A 195 2.69 -11.53 -7.35
CA THR A 195 3.61 -12.36 -6.57
C THR A 195 4.39 -13.31 -7.45
N ARG A 196 5.55 -13.71 -6.97
CA ARG A 196 6.34 -14.76 -7.59
C ARG A 196 6.96 -15.64 -6.53
N ASN A 197 6.61 -16.92 -6.57
CA ASN A 197 7.31 -17.93 -5.80
C ASN A 197 8.71 -18.11 -6.39
N CYS A 198 9.73 -17.73 -5.64
CA CYS A 198 11.12 -17.73 -6.04
C CYS A 198 11.76 -19.14 -6.07
N VAL A 199 11.06 -20.17 -5.57
CA VAL A 199 11.46 -21.58 -5.66
C VAL A 199 10.89 -22.25 -6.91
N THR A 200 9.59 -22.06 -7.17
CA THR A 200 8.88 -22.72 -8.28
C THR A 200 8.84 -21.87 -9.55
N GLY A 201 9.03 -20.56 -9.44
CA GLY A 201 8.87 -19.59 -10.53
C GLY A 201 7.41 -19.28 -10.86
N ILE A 202 6.44 -19.84 -10.13
CA ILE A 202 5.01 -19.63 -10.33
C ILE A 202 4.62 -18.25 -9.82
N SER A 203 3.79 -17.55 -10.60
CA SER A 203 3.18 -16.28 -10.18
C SER A 203 1.73 -16.47 -9.80
N GLU A 204 1.35 -15.87 -8.68
CA GLU A 204 -0.02 -15.74 -8.21
C GLU A 204 -0.31 -14.25 -8.00
N ASN A 205 -1.59 -13.87 -7.96
CA ASN A 205 -1.95 -12.45 -7.87
C ASN A 205 -3.17 -12.28 -6.95
N ALA A 206 -3.39 -11.06 -6.49
CA ALA A 206 -4.64 -10.65 -5.87
C ALA A 206 -5.08 -9.28 -6.42
N LEU A 207 -6.38 -9.06 -6.51
CA LEU A 207 -6.98 -7.80 -6.93
C LEU A 207 -8.20 -7.53 -6.05
N VAL A 208 -8.26 -6.33 -5.49
CA VAL A 208 -9.45 -5.81 -4.82
C VAL A 208 -9.73 -4.43 -5.38
N LEU A 209 -10.95 -4.23 -5.90
CA LEU A 209 -11.46 -2.94 -6.33
C LEU A 209 -12.79 -2.67 -5.65
N PHE A 210 -13.01 -1.42 -5.30
CA PHE A 210 -14.20 -0.96 -4.61
C PHE A 210 -14.73 0.33 -5.23
N HIS A 211 -16.06 0.42 -5.29
CA HIS A 211 -16.80 1.61 -5.69
C HIS A 211 -17.77 1.96 -4.56
N ASN A 212 -17.58 3.15 -4.01
CA ASN A 212 -18.37 3.61 -2.88
C ASN A 212 -19.71 4.24 -3.32
N CYS A 213 -20.58 4.56 -2.37
CA CYS A 213 -21.88 5.16 -2.61
C CYS A 213 -21.78 6.64 -2.95
N ASP A 214 -22.91 7.23 -3.35
CA ASP A 214 -23.00 8.62 -3.80
C ASP A 214 -22.35 9.65 -2.86
N ALA A 215 -22.43 9.45 -1.54
CA ALA A 215 -21.92 10.40 -0.54
C ALA A 215 -20.40 10.66 -0.69
N PHE A 216 -19.66 9.67 -1.21
CA PHE A 216 -18.21 9.74 -1.36
C PHE A 216 -17.77 10.16 -2.76
N ILE A 217 -18.47 9.69 -3.78
CA ILE A 217 -18.00 9.79 -5.18
C ILE A 217 -18.90 10.64 -6.08
N HIS A 218 -20.17 10.87 -5.70
CA HIS A 218 -21.14 11.64 -6.51
C HIS A 218 -21.65 12.90 -5.81
N GLN A 219 -21.13 13.22 -4.62
CA GLN A 219 -21.55 14.39 -3.84
C GLN A 219 -21.18 15.72 -4.53
N GLN A 220 -22.16 16.62 -4.68
CA GLN A 220 -21.90 18.00 -5.10
C GLN A 220 -21.37 18.85 -3.95
N PRO A 221 -20.47 19.82 -4.19
CA PRO A 221 -19.80 20.15 -5.48
C PRO A 221 -18.47 19.40 -5.72
N ILE A 222 -18.14 18.40 -4.90
CA ILE A 222 -16.81 17.80 -4.87
C ILE A 222 -16.57 16.78 -5.99
N SER A 223 -17.62 16.23 -6.59
CA SER A 223 -17.53 15.20 -7.63
C SER A 223 -17.53 15.76 -9.06
N SER A 224 -16.73 15.16 -9.95
CA SER A 224 -16.78 15.36 -11.40
C SER A 224 -17.95 14.65 -12.08
N GLN A 225 -18.64 13.74 -11.37
CA GLN A 225 -19.82 13.01 -11.84
C GLN A 225 -20.96 13.15 -10.82
N PRO A 226 -21.49 14.37 -10.62
CA PRO A 226 -22.32 14.64 -9.46
C PRO A 226 -23.78 14.18 -9.61
N GLY A 227 -24.30 13.36 -8.69
CA GLY A 227 -25.68 12.89 -8.71
C GLY A 227 -26.07 12.09 -7.47
N THR A 228 -27.32 11.61 -7.45
CA THR A 228 -27.81 10.66 -6.45
C THR A 228 -28.38 9.45 -7.18
N ILE A 229 -27.58 8.41 -7.35
CA ILE A 229 -27.87 7.26 -8.22
C ILE A 229 -27.93 5.97 -7.41
N HIS A 230 -27.03 5.77 -6.46
CA HIS A 230 -27.01 4.64 -5.54
C HIS A 230 -26.57 5.08 -4.13
N PRO A 231 -27.43 5.84 -3.41
CA PRO A 231 -27.05 6.50 -2.15
C PRO A 231 -26.79 5.53 -1.00
N THR A 232 -27.20 4.28 -1.16
CA THR A 232 -27.13 3.23 -0.14
C THR A 232 -26.29 2.04 -0.59
N SER A 233 -25.84 2.02 -1.85
CA SER A 233 -25.19 0.84 -2.40
C SER A 233 -23.70 1.06 -2.65
N THR A 234 -22.92 0.01 -2.42
CA THR A 234 -21.47 -0.05 -2.67
C THR A 234 -21.15 -1.38 -3.33
N TYR A 235 -20.03 -1.43 -4.05
CA TYR A 235 -19.71 -2.55 -4.94
C TYR A 235 -18.23 -2.89 -4.80
N ALA A 236 -17.90 -4.18 -4.85
CA ALA A 236 -16.51 -4.63 -4.88
C ALA A 236 -16.30 -5.72 -5.94
N ILE A 237 -15.08 -5.80 -6.45
CA ILE A 237 -14.56 -6.92 -7.22
C ILE A 237 -13.36 -7.45 -6.44
N VAL A 238 -13.38 -8.75 -6.13
CA VAL A 238 -12.29 -9.42 -5.40
C VAL A 238 -11.83 -10.64 -6.17
N ALA A 239 -10.53 -10.80 -6.35
CA ALA A 239 -9.92 -11.98 -6.93
C ALA A 239 -8.58 -12.29 -6.22
N PRO A 240 -8.21 -13.56 -6.01
CA PRO A 240 -8.94 -14.74 -6.44
C PRO A 240 -10.16 -15.06 -5.55
N ASP A 241 -11.18 -15.72 -6.09
CA ASP A 241 -12.20 -16.42 -5.29
C ASP A 241 -12.44 -17.79 -5.93
N THR A 242 -11.93 -18.83 -5.28
CA THR A 242 -11.97 -20.20 -5.80
C THR A 242 -12.24 -21.19 -4.68
N ALA A 243 -12.60 -22.43 -5.01
CA ALA A 243 -12.73 -23.48 -4.00
C ALA A 243 -11.43 -23.74 -3.21
N ALA A 244 -10.25 -23.48 -3.81
CA ALA A 244 -8.96 -23.64 -3.16
C ALA A 244 -8.63 -22.44 -2.25
N ASN A 245 -9.02 -21.24 -2.65
CA ASN A 245 -8.86 -20.01 -1.89
C ASN A 245 -10.15 -19.17 -1.91
N PRO A 246 -11.13 -19.51 -1.04
CA PRO A 246 -12.43 -18.85 -1.05
C PRO A 246 -12.38 -17.52 -0.30
N PHE A 247 -13.03 -16.52 -0.89
CA PHE A 247 -13.25 -15.21 -0.27
C PHE A 247 -14.60 -15.18 0.44
N VAL A 248 -14.60 -14.68 1.68
CA VAL A 248 -15.81 -14.56 2.50
C VAL A 248 -16.03 -13.09 2.85
N PRO A 249 -17.10 -12.46 2.35
CA PRO A 249 -17.47 -11.11 2.77
C PRO A 249 -17.74 -11.08 4.27
N VAL A 250 -17.02 -10.20 4.97
CA VAL A 250 -17.16 -10.01 6.41
C VAL A 250 -17.07 -8.54 6.75
N SER A 251 -17.89 -8.12 7.71
CA SER A 251 -17.85 -6.78 8.30
C SER A 251 -16.99 -6.85 9.54
N SER A 252 -15.82 -6.24 9.50
CA SER A 252 -14.84 -6.30 10.58
C SER A 252 -14.13 -4.94 10.68
N PRO A 253 -14.46 -4.13 11.69
CA PRO A 253 -13.86 -2.81 11.84
C PRO A 253 -12.35 -2.92 12.07
N LEU A 254 -11.61 -1.96 11.51
CA LEU A 254 -10.15 -1.97 11.55
C LEU A 254 -9.64 -1.60 12.95
N ALA A 255 -8.72 -2.39 13.49
CA ALA A 255 -8.17 -2.14 14.83
C ALA A 255 -7.15 -0.97 14.81
N ALA A 256 -7.04 -0.27 15.95
CA ALA A 256 -6.03 0.76 16.14
C ALA A 256 -4.60 0.21 15.97
N GLY A 257 -3.67 1.09 15.62
CA GLY A 257 -2.31 0.70 15.27
C GLY A 257 -1.28 1.81 15.43
N ILE A 258 -0.02 1.42 15.66
CA ILE A 258 1.12 2.34 15.64
C ILE A 258 1.65 2.34 14.21
N VAL A 259 1.64 3.50 13.58
CA VAL A 259 2.12 3.63 12.21
C VAL A 259 3.64 3.82 12.24
N MET A 260 4.37 2.87 11.69
CA MET A 260 5.83 2.91 11.67
C MET A 260 6.41 2.06 10.54
N GLY A 261 7.59 2.43 10.05
CA GLY A 261 8.25 1.75 8.94
C GLY A 261 7.60 2.05 7.59
N GLU A 262 8.19 1.47 6.54
CA GLU A 262 7.88 1.78 5.14
C GLU A 262 8.05 3.28 4.86
N ALA A 263 7.24 3.92 4.01
CA ALA A 263 7.53 5.27 3.57
C ALA A 263 6.37 6.08 2.98
N ILE A 264 6.67 7.35 2.74
CA ILE A 264 5.91 8.22 1.84
C ILE A 264 6.77 8.60 0.64
N ARG A 265 6.13 8.90 -0.49
CA ARG A 265 6.84 9.18 -1.72
C ARG A 265 6.07 10.10 -2.66
N SER A 266 6.81 11.00 -3.31
CA SER A 266 6.33 11.76 -4.46
C SER A 266 6.57 10.99 -5.75
N THR A 267 5.58 10.96 -6.63
CA THR A 267 5.71 10.33 -7.96
C THR A 267 6.35 11.27 -8.99
N ALA A 268 6.38 12.56 -8.68
CA ALA A 268 7.00 13.58 -9.52
C ALA A 268 8.52 13.52 -9.39
N SER A 269 9.20 13.11 -10.46
CA SER A 269 10.66 13.06 -10.52
C SER A 269 11.21 14.13 -11.46
N PRO A 270 12.32 14.81 -11.09
CA PRO A 270 13.00 15.74 -11.98
C PRO A 270 13.70 15.03 -13.16
N ILE A 271 13.87 13.71 -13.08
CA ILE A 271 14.49 12.89 -14.13
C ILE A 271 13.42 11.95 -14.70
N PRO A 272 13.04 12.09 -15.98
CA PRO A 272 12.03 11.24 -16.60
C PRO A 272 12.36 9.75 -16.43
N GLY A 273 11.40 8.96 -15.93
CA GLY A 273 11.54 7.53 -15.71
C GLY A 273 12.29 7.10 -14.44
N ALA A 274 13.00 8.01 -13.75
CA ALA A 274 13.62 7.70 -12.46
C ALA A 274 12.65 7.96 -11.31
N CYS A 275 12.73 7.16 -10.25
CA CYS A 275 11.95 7.36 -9.04
C CYS A 275 12.71 8.26 -8.08
N LEU A 276 11.99 8.84 -7.13
CA LEU A 276 12.64 9.38 -5.94
C LEU A 276 12.69 8.28 -4.88
N ALA A 277 13.84 8.17 -4.21
CA ALA A 277 14.01 7.35 -3.02
C ALA A 277 12.98 7.78 -1.98
N GLU A 278 12.41 6.80 -1.31
CA GLU A 278 11.30 7.01 -0.40
C GLU A 278 11.75 7.69 0.90
N GLU A 279 10.82 8.35 1.59
CA GLU A 279 11.07 8.89 2.93
C GLU A 279 10.48 7.96 4.00
N PRO A 280 11.33 7.31 4.83
CA PRO A 280 10.84 6.37 5.81
C PRO A 280 9.95 7.01 6.87
N ILE A 281 8.86 6.35 7.26
CA ILE A 281 8.00 6.81 8.37
C ILE A 281 8.57 6.39 9.72
N LEU A 282 8.88 7.37 10.56
CA LEU A 282 9.49 7.16 11.87
C LEU A 282 8.47 6.91 12.97
N GLN A 283 7.31 7.55 12.87
CA GLN A 283 6.24 7.48 13.85
C GLN A 283 4.92 7.95 13.26
N GLY A 284 3.83 7.48 13.85
CA GLY A 284 2.48 7.84 13.46
C GLY A 284 1.46 7.01 14.24
N ALA A 285 0.19 7.20 13.89
CA ALA A 285 -0.89 6.47 14.51
C ALA A 285 -2.07 6.29 13.55
N PHE A 286 -2.73 5.14 13.70
CA PHE A 286 -4.04 4.86 13.13
C PHE A 286 -5.01 4.66 14.30
N LEU A 287 -5.98 5.57 14.44
CA LEU A 287 -6.90 5.60 15.57
C LEU A 287 -8.36 5.64 15.06
N PRO A 288 -9.13 4.56 15.22
CA PRO A 288 -10.56 4.55 14.96
C PRO A 288 -11.31 5.56 15.83
N LEU A 289 -12.16 6.37 15.20
CA LEU A 289 -13.05 7.33 15.85
C LEU A 289 -14.45 6.76 16.08
N GLY A 290 -14.93 5.96 15.13
CA GLY A 290 -16.29 5.41 15.15
C GLY A 290 -16.50 4.38 14.06
N PHE A 291 -17.52 3.55 14.25
CA PHE A 291 -17.87 2.46 13.35
C PHE A 291 -19.35 2.56 12.99
N GLY A 292 -19.67 2.28 11.74
CA GLY A 292 -21.05 2.33 11.27
C GLY A 292 -21.18 2.02 9.79
N CYS A 293 -22.40 2.12 9.31
CA CYS A 293 -22.70 2.17 7.90
C CYS A 293 -22.67 3.63 7.48
N LEU A 294 -21.94 3.98 6.42
CA LEU A 294 -21.94 5.34 5.87
C LEU A 294 -22.88 5.50 4.67
N CYS A 295 -23.41 4.38 4.15
CA CYS A 295 -24.24 4.32 2.96
C CYS A 295 -25.49 3.44 3.21
N PRO A 296 -26.59 3.96 3.81
CA PRO A 296 -26.73 5.30 4.39
C PRO A 296 -26.11 5.38 5.79
N LEU A 297 -25.93 6.61 6.29
CA LEU A 297 -25.40 6.84 7.62
C LEU A 297 -26.28 6.20 8.70
N MET A 298 -25.87 5.05 9.24
CA MET A 298 -26.56 4.30 10.28
C MET A 298 -25.56 3.72 11.28
N LEU A 299 -25.86 3.88 12.57
CA LEU A 299 -25.10 3.23 13.63
C LEU A 299 -25.55 1.76 13.77
N GLY A 300 -24.61 0.83 13.91
CA GLY A 300 -24.91 -0.57 14.29
C GLY A 300 -24.35 -1.66 13.36
N VAL A 301 -24.07 -1.36 12.10
CA VAL A 301 -23.34 -2.27 11.18
C VAL A 301 -21.93 -1.73 11.01
N ALA A 302 -20.91 -2.43 11.50
CA ALA A 302 -19.53 -1.93 11.52
C ALA A 302 -18.76 -2.19 10.21
N THR A 303 -19.37 -1.86 9.06
CA THR A 303 -18.75 -2.06 7.74
C THR A 303 -17.75 -0.97 7.41
N ASN A 304 -18.01 0.26 7.84
CA ASN A 304 -17.09 1.37 7.70
C ASN A 304 -16.52 1.77 9.07
N THR A 305 -15.27 2.21 9.08
CA THR A 305 -14.59 2.78 10.24
C THR A 305 -14.08 4.17 9.88
N ALA A 306 -14.59 5.21 10.55
CA ALA A 306 -13.99 6.54 10.48
C ALA A 306 -12.77 6.57 11.41
N SER A 307 -11.64 7.08 10.94
CA SER A 307 -10.37 7.03 11.64
C SER A 307 -9.58 8.33 11.49
N THR A 308 -8.68 8.57 12.44
CA THR A 308 -7.55 9.48 12.22
C THR A 308 -6.32 8.67 11.84
N PHE A 309 -5.60 9.13 10.83
CA PHE A 309 -4.41 8.51 10.31
C PHE A 309 -3.34 9.56 10.08
N SER A 310 -2.18 9.38 10.70
CA SER A 310 -1.08 10.35 10.61
C SER A 310 0.28 9.68 10.68
N GLY A 311 1.28 10.32 10.08
CA GLY A 311 2.65 9.88 10.08
C GLY A 311 3.62 11.03 9.86
N ALA A 312 4.82 10.91 10.44
CA ALA A 312 5.93 11.83 10.26
C ALA A 312 7.14 11.05 9.74
N GLY A 313 7.71 11.52 8.63
CA GLY A 313 8.85 10.90 7.99
C GLY A 313 10.21 11.40 8.51
N ALA A 314 11.27 10.72 8.06
CA ALA A 314 12.64 10.97 8.49
C ALA A 314 13.29 12.24 7.90
N CYS A 315 12.79 12.72 6.77
CA CYS A 315 13.33 13.84 6.00
C CYS A 315 12.43 15.08 6.04
N GLY A 316 11.36 15.02 6.84
CA GLY A 316 10.50 16.16 7.18
C GLY A 316 9.13 16.10 6.49
N GLY A 317 8.91 15.15 5.58
CA GLY A 317 7.60 14.86 5.04
C GLY A 317 6.66 14.27 6.10
N GLY A 318 5.38 14.20 5.75
CA GLY A 318 4.38 13.64 6.65
C GLY A 318 2.96 13.78 6.11
N PHE A 319 2.02 13.17 6.81
CA PHE A 319 0.62 13.20 6.44
C PHE A 319 -0.26 13.23 7.69
N GLN A 320 -1.44 13.83 7.55
CA GLN A 320 -2.47 13.84 8.57
C GLN A 320 -3.84 13.84 7.90
N SER A 321 -4.65 12.83 8.17
CA SER A 321 -6.06 12.83 7.76
C SER A 321 -6.80 13.97 8.45
N LEU A 322 -7.66 14.65 7.71
CA LEU A 322 -8.55 15.64 8.28
C LEU A 322 -9.67 14.93 9.06
N ASN A 323 -10.06 15.53 10.18
CA ASN A 323 -11.13 15.01 11.04
C ASN A 323 -12.39 15.89 10.90
N PHE A 324 -13.44 15.32 10.32
CA PHE A 324 -14.75 15.93 10.14
C PHE A 324 -15.84 15.24 10.96
N TRP A 325 -15.49 14.26 11.79
CA TRP A 325 -16.43 13.48 12.57
C TRP A 325 -17.11 14.34 13.67
N PRO A 326 -18.44 14.23 13.86
CA PRO A 326 -19.41 13.41 13.13
C PRO A 326 -20.15 14.20 12.02
N VAL A 327 -19.69 15.40 11.66
CA VAL A 327 -20.41 16.34 10.79
C VAL A 327 -20.42 15.89 9.34
N ALA A 328 -19.27 15.44 8.83
CA ALA A 328 -19.13 14.94 7.46
C ALA A 328 -18.23 13.70 7.45
N PRO A 329 -18.72 12.55 7.97
CA PRO A 329 -17.92 11.34 8.16
C PRO A 329 -17.31 10.77 6.87
N TRP A 330 -17.88 11.11 5.71
CA TRP A 330 -17.34 10.74 4.40
C TRP A 330 -16.13 11.57 3.96
N LEU A 331 -15.79 12.64 4.68
CA LEU A 331 -14.56 13.42 4.49
C LEU A 331 -13.44 13.01 5.46
N ASP A 332 -13.75 12.20 6.48
CA ASP A 332 -12.75 11.55 7.33
C ASP A 332 -12.00 10.46 6.56
N PHE A 333 -10.85 10.03 7.07
CA PHE A 333 -10.25 8.78 6.60
C PHE A 333 -11.15 7.61 6.99
N THR A 334 -11.83 7.06 6.00
CA THR A 334 -12.78 5.96 6.14
C THR A 334 -12.15 4.69 5.60
N THR A 335 -12.21 3.63 6.39
CA THR A 335 -11.86 2.28 5.93
C THR A 335 -13.12 1.44 5.80
N THR A 336 -13.32 0.78 4.66
CA THR A 336 -14.46 -0.08 4.39
C THR A 336 -14.03 -1.53 4.36
N SER A 337 -14.60 -2.34 5.26
CA SER A 337 -14.38 -3.79 5.32
C SER A 337 -15.02 -4.47 4.12
N ILE A 338 -14.24 -5.26 3.39
CA ILE A 338 -14.72 -6.02 2.22
C ILE A 338 -14.96 -7.48 2.63
N GLY A 339 -13.94 -8.12 3.21
CA GLY A 339 -14.00 -9.51 3.58
C GLY A 339 -12.63 -10.11 3.89
N ARG A 340 -12.51 -11.42 3.74
CA ARG A 340 -11.23 -12.13 3.92
C ARG A 340 -11.13 -13.37 3.07
N TRP A 341 -9.91 -13.71 2.67
CA TRP A 341 -9.56 -15.08 2.30
C TRP A 341 -9.40 -15.94 3.55
N THR A 342 -9.68 -17.24 3.41
CA THR A 342 -9.79 -18.13 4.58
C THR A 342 -8.82 -19.31 4.58
N THR A 343 -8.06 -19.51 3.49
CA THR A 343 -7.12 -20.62 3.37
C THR A 343 -5.72 -20.11 3.04
N GLY A 344 -4.70 -20.93 3.35
CA GLY A 344 -3.31 -20.72 2.95
C GLY A 344 -2.89 -21.64 1.81
N ALA A 345 -3.81 -21.98 0.90
CA ALA A 345 -3.51 -22.90 -0.20
C ALA A 345 -2.84 -22.21 -1.39
N THR A 346 -3.17 -20.95 -1.63
CA THR A 346 -2.61 -20.07 -2.66
C THR A 346 -2.52 -18.65 -2.10
N TYR A 347 -1.79 -17.75 -2.75
CA TYR A 347 -1.82 -16.31 -2.44
C TYR A 347 -3.26 -15.73 -2.48
N PRO A 348 -3.62 -14.76 -1.61
CA PRO A 348 -2.81 -14.08 -0.56
C PRO A 348 -2.75 -14.79 0.81
N GLY A 349 -3.19 -16.04 0.90
CA GLY A 349 -3.34 -16.71 2.18
C GLY A 349 -4.52 -16.15 2.98
N PRO A 350 -4.61 -16.41 4.31
CA PRO A 350 -5.72 -15.95 5.14
C PRO A 350 -5.58 -14.45 5.47
N GLU A 351 -5.79 -13.61 4.46
CA GLU A 351 -5.72 -12.15 4.53
C GLU A 351 -7.14 -11.54 4.62
N GLN A 352 -7.31 -10.60 5.53
CA GLN A 352 -8.49 -9.74 5.63
C GLN A 352 -8.23 -8.44 4.86
N VAL A 353 -9.28 -7.94 4.20
CA VAL A 353 -9.19 -6.81 3.29
C VAL A 353 -10.16 -5.70 3.67
N HIS A 354 -9.63 -4.49 3.61
CA HIS A 354 -10.37 -3.25 3.59
C HIS A 354 -9.87 -2.38 2.45
N VAL A 355 -10.65 -1.37 2.13
CA VAL A 355 -10.21 -0.25 1.28
C VAL A 355 -10.27 1.03 2.10
N GLY A 356 -9.36 1.96 1.82
CA GLY A 356 -9.28 3.24 2.51
C GLY A 356 -9.52 4.39 1.55
N GLU A 357 -10.24 5.42 2.02
CA GLU A 357 -10.31 6.71 1.33
C GLU A 357 -10.37 7.86 2.33
N GLY A 358 -9.87 9.04 1.98
CA GLY A 358 -10.00 10.21 2.83
C GLY A 358 -9.23 11.43 2.36
N LEU A 359 -9.47 12.55 3.04
CA LEU A 359 -8.81 13.83 2.80
C LEU A 359 -7.63 14.00 3.76
N PHE A 360 -6.46 14.37 3.23
CA PHE A 360 -5.22 14.50 3.99
C PHE A 360 -4.60 15.88 3.80
N LEU A 361 -4.01 16.40 4.87
CA LEU A 361 -2.91 17.34 4.75
C LEU A 361 -1.64 16.53 4.53
N TYR A 362 -0.99 16.75 3.41
CA TYR A 362 0.26 16.11 3.06
C TYR A 362 1.38 17.15 3.04
N ARG A 363 2.56 16.76 3.50
CA ARG A 363 3.79 17.56 3.48
C ARG A 363 4.80 16.85 2.61
N GLU A 364 5.19 17.50 1.52
CA GLU A 364 6.07 16.93 0.51
C GLU A 364 7.46 16.63 1.09
N PRO A 365 7.90 15.35 1.09
CA PRO A 365 9.25 14.98 1.51
C PRO A 365 10.35 15.57 0.61
N CYS A 366 10.05 15.78 -0.68
CA CYS A 366 11.03 15.88 -1.76
C CYS A 366 10.91 17.11 -2.65
N ASP A 367 10.65 18.29 -2.08
CA ASP A 367 10.59 19.52 -2.87
C ASP A 367 12.00 19.96 -3.34
N PRO A 368 12.28 19.97 -4.66
CA PRO A 368 13.60 20.31 -5.20
C PRO A 368 13.98 21.78 -4.96
N THR A 369 13.03 22.64 -4.59
CA THR A 369 13.26 24.05 -4.25
C THR A 369 13.76 24.24 -2.82
N GLY A 370 13.66 23.20 -1.98
CA GLY A 370 13.95 23.28 -0.54
C GLY A 370 12.88 24.04 0.26
N ILE A 371 11.78 24.45 -0.38
CA ILE A 371 10.61 25.03 0.28
C ILE A 371 9.72 23.87 0.71
N VAL A 372 9.27 23.89 1.96
CA VAL A 372 8.29 22.91 2.43
C VAL A 372 6.95 23.18 1.75
N THR A 373 6.61 22.35 0.78
CA THR A 373 5.30 22.37 0.15
C THR A 373 4.34 21.50 0.95
N ASN A 374 3.16 22.04 1.22
CA ASN A 374 2.05 21.28 1.80
C ASN A 374 0.94 21.22 0.76
N SER A 375 0.17 20.14 0.77
CA SER A 375 -0.97 19.97 -0.13
C SER A 375 -2.18 19.41 0.63
N ILE A 376 -3.35 19.60 0.03
CA ILE A 376 -4.56 18.86 0.38
C ILE A 376 -4.77 17.77 -0.66
N ASP A 377 -4.86 16.55 -0.19
CA ASP A 377 -4.88 15.36 -1.05
C ASP A 377 -6.07 14.48 -0.74
N VAL A 378 -6.70 13.93 -1.77
CA VAL A 378 -7.66 12.83 -1.60
C VAL A 378 -6.95 11.52 -1.90
N PHE A 379 -6.80 10.68 -0.89
CA PHE A 379 -6.16 9.38 -1.00
C PHE A 379 -7.19 8.26 -1.12
N TYR A 380 -6.82 7.23 -1.88
CA TYR A 380 -7.56 5.98 -2.06
C TYR A 380 -6.59 4.81 -2.04
N GLY A 381 -7.02 3.63 -1.60
CA GLY A 381 -6.22 2.42 -1.77
C GLY A 381 -6.67 1.23 -0.94
N GLY A 382 -5.74 0.31 -0.72
CA GLY A 382 -5.96 -0.97 -0.05
C GLY A 382 -5.41 -1.00 1.37
N ILE A 383 -6.05 -1.79 2.22
CA ILE A 383 -5.58 -2.09 3.57
C ILE A 383 -5.74 -3.59 3.79
N THR A 384 -4.70 -4.24 4.32
CA THR A 384 -4.74 -5.67 4.58
C THR A 384 -4.29 -6.02 5.99
N GLU A 385 -4.89 -7.06 6.57
CA GLU A 385 -4.54 -7.63 7.87
C GLU A 385 -4.46 -9.17 7.76
N GLY A 386 -3.34 -9.78 8.12
CA GLY A 386 -3.16 -11.24 8.00
C GLY A 386 -2.37 -11.65 6.76
N GLY A 387 -2.75 -12.75 6.13
CA GLY A 387 -2.00 -13.34 5.02
C GLY A 387 -0.85 -14.22 5.48
N TYR A 388 0.09 -14.51 4.59
CA TYR A 388 1.28 -15.27 4.94
C TYR A 388 2.22 -14.44 5.85
N PRO A 389 3.07 -15.10 6.66
CA PRO A 389 4.10 -14.40 7.42
C PRO A 389 4.98 -13.54 6.51
N VAL A 390 5.02 -12.24 6.82
CA VAL A 390 5.80 -11.23 6.12
C VAL A 390 7.21 -11.18 6.70
N PHE A 391 8.20 -11.22 5.81
CA PHE A 391 9.60 -10.95 6.08
C PHE A 391 10.01 -9.80 5.19
N GLY A 392 10.81 -8.89 5.70
CA GLY A 392 11.39 -7.89 4.83
C GLY A 392 12.87 -7.69 5.06
N GLY A 393 13.47 -7.04 4.07
CA GLY A 393 14.89 -6.77 4.00
C GLY A 393 15.34 -5.62 4.89
N SER A 394 14.41 -4.79 5.40
CA SER A 394 14.77 -3.63 6.22
C SER A 394 15.19 -4.07 7.63
N PRO A 395 16.44 -3.80 8.05
CA PRO A 395 16.92 -4.20 9.38
C PRO A 395 16.38 -3.33 10.52
N ILE A 396 15.56 -2.31 10.21
CA ILE A 396 15.21 -1.23 11.13
C ILE A 396 13.84 -1.47 11.81
N PHE A 397 12.89 -2.13 11.14
CA PHE A 397 11.53 -2.30 11.66
C PHE A 397 11.04 -3.74 11.57
N ALA A 398 10.34 -4.20 12.61
CA ALA A 398 9.67 -5.50 12.58
C ALA A 398 8.51 -5.42 11.58
N PHE A 399 8.52 -6.27 10.57
CA PHE A 399 7.42 -6.37 9.63
C PHE A 399 6.16 -6.83 10.34
N THR A 400 5.07 -6.10 10.11
CA THR A 400 3.72 -6.54 10.49
C THR A 400 3.06 -7.12 9.25
N ASN A 401 1.99 -7.87 9.46
CA ASN A 401 1.10 -8.31 8.41
C ASN A 401 -0.14 -7.39 8.32
N ARG A 402 0.06 -6.10 8.64
CA ARG A 402 -0.98 -5.07 8.70
C ARG A 402 -0.50 -3.88 7.89
N LEU A 403 -1.00 -3.80 6.67
CA LEU A 403 -0.46 -2.96 5.60
C LEU A 403 -1.51 -1.95 5.18
N ILE A 404 -1.17 -0.66 5.08
CA ILE A 404 -1.98 0.39 4.44
C ILE A 404 -1.21 0.89 3.23
N ASP A 405 -1.83 0.90 2.05
CA ASP A 405 -1.25 1.40 0.80
C ASP A 405 -2.25 2.34 0.13
N LEU A 406 -1.89 3.62 0.01
CA LEU A 406 -2.74 4.68 -0.52
C LEU A 406 -2.01 5.49 -1.60
N ALA A 407 -2.76 5.87 -2.62
CA ALA A 407 -2.35 6.80 -3.66
C ALA A 407 -3.31 7.98 -3.72
N SER A 408 -2.76 9.16 -3.89
CA SER A 408 -3.56 10.35 -4.17
C SER A 408 -4.28 10.21 -5.51
N ASN A 409 -5.50 10.73 -5.58
CA ASN A 409 -6.27 10.91 -6.81
C ASN A 409 -6.69 12.38 -6.98
N TYR A 410 -6.16 13.25 -6.14
CA TYR A 410 -6.27 14.69 -6.20
C TYR A 410 -5.20 15.25 -5.28
N SER A 411 -4.56 16.34 -5.69
CA SER A 411 -3.62 17.11 -4.88
C SER A 411 -3.77 18.59 -5.22
N SER A 412 -3.68 19.43 -4.19
CA SER A 412 -3.72 20.88 -4.33
C SER A 412 -2.74 21.54 -3.37
N ASN A 413 -1.73 22.20 -3.94
CA ASN A 413 -0.69 22.87 -3.17
C ASN A 413 -1.22 24.07 -2.38
N LEU A 414 -0.92 24.09 -1.09
CA LEU A 414 -1.21 25.17 -0.17
C LEU A 414 -0.11 26.24 -0.23
N PRO A 415 -0.44 27.53 -0.02
CA PRO A 415 -1.74 28.07 0.39
C PRO A 415 -2.70 28.38 -0.79
N GLY A 416 -2.49 27.76 -1.95
CA GLY A 416 -3.37 27.93 -3.11
C GLY A 416 -4.83 27.54 -2.82
N PRO A 417 -5.80 28.04 -3.61
CA PRO A 417 -7.18 27.63 -3.47
C PRO A 417 -7.38 26.16 -3.87
N VAL A 418 -8.16 25.43 -3.07
CA VAL A 418 -8.58 24.05 -3.40
C VAL A 418 -9.55 24.11 -4.58
N ALA A 419 -9.15 23.57 -5.72
CA ALA A 419 -9.96 23.53 -6.93
C ALA A 419 -10.86 22.29 -6.95
N LEU A 420 -12.15 22.47 -7.24
CA LEU A 420 -13.09 21.37 -7.43
C LEU A 420 -13.23 21.02 -8.93
N PRO A 421 -13.59 19.77 -9.29
CA PRO A 421 -13.90 18.63 -8.41
C PRO A 421 -12.66 17.90 -7.90
N MET A 422 -12.79 17.28 -6.73
CA MET A 422 -11.75 16.49 -6.04
C MET A 422 -11.92 14.98 -6.22
N VAL A 423 -13.13 14.51 -6.56
CA VAL A 423 -13.47 13.07 -6.63
C VAL A 423 -14.27 12.75 -7.90
N GLY A 424 -14.50 11.47 -8.18
CA GLY A 424 -15.47 11.00 -9.17
C GLY A 424 -14.91 10.53 -10.52
N THR A 425 -13.61 10.69 -10.78
CA THR A 425 -12.89 10.03 -11.88
C THR A 425 -11.45 9.76 -11.46
N VAL A 426 -10.76 8.87 -12.15
CA VAL A 426 -9.31 8.72 -12.01
C VAL A 426 -8.60 10.02 -12.38
N LYS A 427 -7.58 10.36 -11.59
CA LYS A 427 -6.60 11.41 -11.83
C LYS A 427 -5.18 10.87 -11.59
N PRO A 428 -4.16 11.56 -12.11
CA PRO A 428 -2.78 11.25 -11.82
C PRO A 428 -2.51 11.25 -10.32
N THR A 429 -1.64 10.33 -9.89
CA THR A 429 -1.13 10.26 -8.52
C THR A 429 0.04 11.21 -8.38
N GLU A 430 0.05 12.06 -7.35
CA GLU A 430 1.20 12.91 -7.00
C GLU A 430 1.97 12.34 -5.80
N HIS A 431 1.24 11.86 -4.79
CA HIS A 431 1.79 11.33 -3.55
C HIS A 431 1.28 9.93 -3.24
N LEU A 432 2.15 9.16 -2.56
CA LEU A 432 1.91 7.81 -2.06
C LEU A 432 2.15 7.75 -0.55
N ILE A 433 1.32 6.96 0.14
CA ILE A 433 1.49 6.60 1.56
C ILE A 433 1.41 5.08 1.64
N TYR A 434 2.47 4.42 2.09
CA TYR A 434 2.45 2.97 2.32
C TYR A 434 3.17 2.67 3.62
N VAL A 435 2.45 2.06 4.58
CA VAL A 435 2.91 1.91 5.96
C VAL A 435 2.50 0.59 6.58
N ASN A 436 3.15 0.25 7.68
CA ASN A 436 2.75 -0.81 8.62
C ASN A 436 2.04 -0.18 9.82
N PHE A 437 1.03 -0.85 10.40
CA PHE A 437 0.26 -0.30 11.53
C PHE A 437 -0.16 -1.29 12.63
#